data_AF-A0A484X5S0-F1
#
_entry.id   AF-A0A484X5S0-F1
#
_cell.length_a   1.000
_cell.length_b   1.000
_cell.length_c   1.000
_cell.angle_alpha   90.00
_cell.angle_beta   90.00
_cell.angle_gamma   90.00
#
_symmetry.space_group_name_H-M   'P 1'
#
loop_
_entity.id
_entity.type
_entity.pdbx_description
1 polymer ?
#
loop_
_entity_poly.entity_id
_entity_poly.type
_entity_poly.pdbx_seq_one_letter_code
_entity_poly.pdbx_strand_id
1 'polypeptide(L)'
;MLPGDVEAMFQQAFTESGVATGRPTAKAWVAALDLLRQQLKKCTVSAMHVYPAHLTDCPWCALDNQGVIYFIDLGEEVITTGGDFVLARVWAMVMASVAPPALQLPLPDHFQPTGRSLPLGLLRREYIILIEIALSALSLLFCGLQAEPSYIILIPVLAAIWIIGSLTSKAYKAEIQQRREAFNRAKMDYDHLVSQIQQLGGLEGFIAKRARLEK
;
A
#
# COMPACT_ATOMS: atom_id res chain seq x y z
N MET A 1 6.43 -43.58 -20.85
CA MET A 1 7.27 -44.80 -20.85
C MET A 1 8.27 -44.69 -22.00
N LEU A 2 9.50 -45.14 -21.80
CA LEU A 2 10.58 -45.06 -22.80
C LEU A 2 10.65 -46.38 -23.58
N PRO A 3 11.23 -46.40 -24.80
CA PRO A 3 11.60 -47.64 -25.46
C PRO A 3 12.50 -48.53 -24.57
N GLY A 4 12.30 -49.84 -24.64
CA GLY A 4 12.92 -50.80 -23.71
C GLY A 4 14.45 -50.85 -23.78
N ASP A 5 15.05 -50.51 -24.92
CA ASP A 5 16.49 -50.37 -25.09
C ASP A 5 17.05 -49.18 -24.29
N VAL A 6 16.41 -48.02 -24.37
CA VAL A 6 16.78 -46.83 -23.60
C VAL A 6 16.53 -47.04 -22.10
N GLU A 7 15.42 -47.71 -21.74
CA GLU A 7 15.13 -48.08 -20.36
C GLU A 7 16.18 -49.03 -19.78
N ALA A 8 16.54 -50.09 -20.52
CA ALA A 8 17.57 -51.04 -20.10
C ALA A 8 18.93 -50.36 -19.93
N MET A 9 19.30 -49.45 -20.83
CA MET A 9 20.53 -48.66 -20.70
C MET A 9 20.49 -47.73 -19.48
N PHE A 10 19.33 -47.15 -19.15
CA PHE A 10 19.17 -46.35 -17.94
C PHE A 10 19.35 -47.21 -16.68
N GLN A 11 18.72 -48.38 -16.63
CA GLN A 11 18.92 -49.34 -15.53
C GLN A 11 20.39 -49.77 -15.44
N GLN A 12 21.04 -50.10 -16.56
CA GLN A 12 22.45 -50.47 -16.58
C GLN A 12 23.37 -49.33 -16.10
N ALA A 13 23.04 -48.07 -16.38
CA ALA A 13 23.84 -46.93 -15.97
C ALA A 13 23.70 -46.58 -14.49
N PHE A 14 22.51 -46.75 -13.92
CA PHE A 14 22.15 -46.24 -12.59
C PHE A 14 21.87 -47.32 -11.53
N THR A 15 22.08 -48.60 -11.84
CA THR A 15 21.96 -49.72 -10.89
C THR A 15 23.28 -50.49 -10.75
N GLU A 16 23.32 -51.45 -9.81
CA GLU A 16 24.49 -52.31 -9.54
C GLU A 16 24.89 -53.18 -10.75
N SER A 17 23.96 -53.44 -11.68
CA SER A 17 24.24 -54.18 -12.92
C SER A 17 25.43 -53.59 -13.69
N GLY A 18 25.49 -52.25 -13.81
CA GLY A 18 26.58 -51.55 -14.50
C GLY A 18 27.94 -51.61 -13.80
N VAL A 19 27.98 -51.95 -12.50
CA VAL A 19 29.24 -52.19 -11.78
C VAL A 19 29.85 -53.52 -12.21
N ALA A 20 29.02 -54.55 -12.42
CA ALA A 20 29.45 -55.89 -12.80
C ALA A 20 29.68 -56.04 -14.32
N THR A 21 28.80 -55.47 -15.15
CA THR A 21 28.83 -55.65 -16.61
C THR A 21 29.40 -54.44 -17.37
N GLY A 22 29.79 -53.39 -16.64
CA GLY A 22 30.17 -52.10 -17.21
C GLY A 22 28.95 -51.23 -17.53
N ARG A 23 29.09 -49.92 -17.34
CA ARG A 23 28.05 -48.93 -17.70
C ARG A 23 28.00 -48.71 -19.22
N PRO A 24 26.85 -48.30 -19.78
CA PRO A 24 26.78 -48.00 -21.21
C PRO A 24 27.75 -46.88 -21.60
N THR A 25 28.45 -47.07 -22.72
CA THR A 25 29.41 -46.08 -23.22
C THR A 25 28.70 -44.88 -23.84
N ALA A 26 29.40 -43.75 -23.96
CA ALA A 26 28.87 -42.57 -24.64
C ALA A 26 28.44 -42.87 -26.09
N LYS A 27 29.21 -43.70 -26.82
CA LYS A 27 28.86 -44.13 -28.18
C LYS A 27 27.54 -44.91 -28.21
N ALA A 28 27.32 -45.79 -27.23
CA ALA A 28 26.07 -46.53 -27.11
C ALA A 28 24.89 -45.58 -26.83
N TRP A 29 25.08 -44.59 -25.94
CA TRP A 29 24.07 -43.58 -25.65
C TRP A 29 23.68 -42.76 -26.88
N VAL A 30 24.66 -42.29 -27.65
CA VAL A 30 24.40 -41.53 -28.88
C VAL A 30 23.55 -42.36 -29.84
N ALA A 31 23.91 -43.62 -30.09
CA ALA A 31 23.17 -44.50 -30.99
C ALA A 31 21.72 -44.72 -30.53
N ALA A 32 21.50 -45.01 -29.25
CA ALA A 32 20.17 -45.26 -28.70
C ALA A 32 19.29 -43.99 -28.69
N LEU A 33 19.87 -42.84 -28.33
CA LEU A 33 19.14 -41.57 -28.31
C LEU A 33 18.84 -41.05 -29.73
N ASP A 34 19.71 -41.30 -30.71
CA ASP A 34 19.44 -40.98 -32.11
C ASP A 34 18.28 -41.80 -32.67
N LEU A 35 18.21 -43.10 -32.34
CA LEU A 35 17.08 -43.95 -32.70
C LEU A 35 15.79 -43.47 -32.03
N LEU A 36 15.84 -43.19 -30.72
CA LEU A 36 14.70 -42.65 -29.98
C LEU A 36 14.19 -41.36 -30.62
N ARG A 37 15.09 -40.42 -30.96
CA ARG A 37 14.75 -39.14 -31.59
C ARG A 37 13.98 -39.34 -32.91
N GLN A 38 14.39 -40.30 -33.73
CA GLN A 38 13.70 -40.61 -35.00
C GLN A 38 12.30 -41.17 -34.79
N GLN A 39 12.04 -41.76 -33.62
CA GLN A 39 10.75 -42.35 -33.26
C GLN A 39 9.89 -41.43 -32.39
N LEU A 40 10.20 -40.13 -32.31
CA LEU A 40 9.35 -39.17 -31.60
C LEU A 40 8.24 -38.64 -32.52
N LYS A 41 7.05 -38.43 -31.96
CA LYS A 41 5.95 -37.73 -32.62
C LYS A 41 5.47 -36.55 -31.78
N LYS A 42 4.91 -35.55 -32.45
CA LYS A 42 4.24 -34.42 -31.81
C LYS A 42 2.84 -34.84 -31.37
N CYS A 43 2.38 -34.31 -30.24
CA CYS A 43 1.00 -34.48 -29.82
C CYS A 43 0.05 -33.67 -30.68
N THR A 44 -1.15 -34.20 -30.88
CA THR A 44 -2.24 -33.52 -31.58
C THR A 44 -3.00 -32.53 -30.69
N VAL A 45 -2.85 -32.65 -29.36
CA VAL A 45 -3.53 -31.80 -28.37
C VAL A 45 -2.71 -30.58 -27.98
N SER A 46 -1.38 -30.72 -27.88
CA SER A 46 -0.47 -29.63 -27.50
C SER A 46 0.79 -29.68 -28.36
N ALA A 47 1.14 -28.56 -28.98
CA ALA A 47 2.34 -28.42 -29.80
C ALA A 47 3.64 -28.57 -28.98
N MET A 48 3.58 -28.37 -27.66
CA MET A 48 4.71 -28.50 -26.74
C MET A 48 5.05 -29.95 -26.40
N HIS A 49 4.15 -30.90 -26.68
CA HIS A 49 4.34 -32.29 -26.30
C HIS A 49 4.99 -33.07 -27.44
N VAL A 50 6.17 -33.63 -27.15
CA VAL A 50 6.86 -34.59 -27.99
C VAL A 50 7.07 -35.87 -27.19
N TYR A 51 6.69 -37.00 -27.77
CA TYR A 51 6.75 -38.29 -27.07
C TYR A 51 7.01 -39.47 -28.02
N PRO A 52 7.46 -40.62 -27.50
CA PRO A 52 7.73 -41.80 -28.32
C PRO A 52 6.51 -42.28 -29.09
N ALA A 53 6.69 -42.57 -30.38
CA ALA A 53 5.60 -42.90 -31.30
C ALA A 53 4.89 -44.22 -30.98
N HIS A 54 5.57 -45.14 -30.28
CA HIS A 54 5.02 -46.42 -29.83
C HIS A 54 3.90 -46.27 -28.78
N LEU A 55 3.81 -45.11 -28.13
CA LEU A 55 2.71 -44.83 -27.20
C LEU A 55 1.48 -44.36 -27.99
N THR A 56 0.33 -44.96 -27.69
CA THR A 56 -0.97 -44.56 -28.28
C THR A 56 -1.40 -43.20 -27.72
N ASP A 57 -1.33 -43.05 -26.40
CA ASP A 57 -1.74 -41.83 -25.70
C ASP A 57 -0.55 -40.97 -25.32
N CYS A 58 -0.75 -39.64 -25.31
CA CYS A 58 0.28 -38.70 -24.92
C CYS A 58 0.48 -38.72 -23.40
N PRO A 59 1.66 -39.13 -22.90
CA PRO A 59 1.93 -39.20 -21.47
C PRO A 59 1.95 -37.80 -20.83
N TRP A 60 2.34 -36.77 -21.57
CA TRP A 60 2.34 -35.39 -21.11
C TRP A 60 0.92 -34.86 -20.89
N CYS A 61 -0.01 -35.14 -21.81
CA CYS A 61 -1.42 -34.78 -21.61
C CYS A 61 -2.03 -35.47 -20.39
N ALA A 62 -1.64 -36.72 -20.10
CA ALA A 62 -2.11 -37.42 -18.91
C ALA A 62 -1.64 -36.73 -17.61
N LEU A 63 -0.45 -36.11 -17.61
CA LEU A 63 0.09 -35.37 -16.47
C LEU A 63 -0.51 -33.96 -16.36
N ASP A 64 -0.68 -33.26 -17.47
CA ASP A 64 -1.32 -31.95 -17.50
C ASP A 64 -2.76 -32.03 -16.99
N ASN A 65 -3.50 -33.08 -17.36
CA ASN A 65 -4.86 -33.33 -16.86
C ASN A 65 -4.92 -33.62 -15.36
N GLN A 66 -3.79 -33.98 -14.72
CA GLN A 66 -3.67 -34.12 -13.27
C GLN A 66 -3.31 -32.79 -12.59
N GLY A 67 -3.19 -31.69 -13.35
CA GLY A 67 -2.89 -30.35 -12.85
C GLY A 67 -1.40 -30.02 -12.76
N VAL A 68 -0.51 -30.85 -13.33
CA VAL A 68 0.93 -30.60 -13.34
C VAL A 68 1.36 -30.16 -14.74
N ILE A 69 1.53 -28.85 -14.94
CA ILE A 69 2.00 -28.28 -16.20
C ILE A 69 3.53 -28.21 -16.19
N TYR A 70 4.19 -29.02 -17.02
CA TYR A 70 5.65 -29.06 -17.10
C TYR A 70 6.25 -28.08 -18.12
N PHE A 71 5.47 -27.71 -19.14
CA PHE A 71 5.92 -26.88 -20.25
C PHE A 71 4.89 -25.77 -20.52
N ILE A 72 5.35 -24.52 -20.59
CA ILE A 72 4.52 -23.35 -20.89
C ILE A 72 4.91 -22.86 -22.28
N ASP A 73 3.95 -22.82 -23.20
CA ASP A 73 4.15 -22.16 -24.50
C ASP A 73 3.97 -20.65 -24.33
N LEU A 74 5.02 -19.89 -24.64
CA LEU A 74 4.99 -18.42 -24.69
C LEU A 74 4.81 -17.91 -26.13
N GLY A 75 4.68 -18.82 -27.12
CA GLY A 75 4.59 -18.55 -28.54
C GLY A 75 3.22 -18.82 -29.13
N GLU A 76 2.49 -17.74 -29.42
CA GLU A 76 1.54 -17.51 -30.52
C GLU A 76 0.40 -18.49 -30.89
N GLU A 77 0.24 -19.67 -30.29
CA GLU A 77 -1.01 -20.44 -30.43
C GLU A 77 -1.67 -20.74 -29.08
N VAL A 78 -2.92 -20.31 -29.01
CA VAL A 78 -3.84 -20.41 -27.88
C VAL A 78 -3.94 -21.86 -27.42
N ILE A 79 -3.23 -22.21 -26.34
CA ILE A 79 -3.57 -23.40 -25.56
C ILE A 79 -4.71 -23.01 -24.63
N THR A 80 -5.93 -23.41 -24.99
CA THR A 80 -6.98 -23.60 -24.00
C THR A 80 -6.51 -24.73 -23.08
N THR A 81 -5.88 -24.36 -21.96
CA THR A 81 -5.84 -25.23 -20.79
C THR A 81 -7.29 -25.56 -20.41
N GLY A 82 -7.55 -26.59 -19.60
CA GLY A 82 -8.90 -26.91 -19.13
C GLY A 82 -9.65 -25.76 -18.41
N GLY A 83 -9.07 -24.56 -18.32
CA GLY A 83 -9.75 -23.28 -18.15
C GLY A 83 -9.29 -22.25 -19.19
N ASP A 84 -10.17 -21.30 -19.51
CA ASP A 84 -10.06 -20.22 -20.51
C ASP A 84 -8.95 -19.17 -20.25
N PHE A 85 -7.87 -19.51 -19.53
CA PHE A 85 -6.81 -18.57 -19.13
C PHE A 85 -5.61 -18.63 -20.08
N VAL A 86 -5.47 -17.58 -20.90
CA VAL A 86 -4.34 -17.39 -21.81
C VAL A 86 -3.45 -16.26 -21.29
N LEU A 87 -2.25 -16.57 -20.77
CA LEU A 87 -1.36 -15.60 -20.13
C LEU A 87 -1.02 -14.42 -21.05
N ALA A 88 -0.71 -14.67 -22.31
CA ALA A 88 -0.40 -13.61 -23.27
C ALA A 88 -1.58 -12.64 -23.47
N ARG A 89 -2.81 -13.16 -23.53
CA ARG A 89 -4.03 -12.36 -23.63
C ARG A 89 -4.25 -11.55 -22.35
N VAL A 90 -4.02 -12.14 -21.19
CA VAL A 90 -4.15 -11.48 -19.89
C VAL A 90 -3.10 -10.39 -19.73
N TRP A 91 -1.86 -10.65 -20.11
CA TRP A 91 -0.78 -9.67 -20.11
C TRP A 91 -1.08 -8.50 -21.05
N ALA A 92 -1.57 -8.79 -22.27
CA ALA A 92 -2.02 -7.77 -23.21
C ALA A 92 -3.18 -6.94 -22.64
N MET A 93 -4.16 -7.56 -21.97
CA MET A 93 -5.25 -6.84 -21.30
C MET A 93 -4.74 -5.96 -20.15
N VAL A 94 -3.76 -6.41 -19.37
CA VAL A 94 -3.14 -5.62 -18.29
C VAL A 94 -2.40 -4.41 -18.86
N MET A 95 -1.63 -4.60 -19.94
CA MET A 95 -0.88 -3.51 -20.58
C MET A 95 -1.78 -2.53 -21.35
N ALA A 96 -2.92 -3.00 -21.87
CA ALA A 96 -3.93 -2.18 -22.53
C ALA A 96 -4.85 -1.44 -21.54
N SER A 97 -4.67 -1.63 -20.22
CA SER A 97 -5.47 -0.93 -19.22
C SER A 97 -5.28 0.58 -19.31
N VAL A 98 -6.40 1.31 -19.34
CA VAL A 98 -6.43 2.77 -19.45
C VAL A 98 -6.05 3.38 -18.09
N ALA A 99 -5.33 4.50 -18.12
CA ALA A 99 -5.03 5.24 -16.91
C ALA A 99 -6.33 5.64 -16.18
N PRO A 100 -6.37 5.53 -14.84
CA PRO A 100 -7.55 5.89 -14.08
C PRO A 100 -7.91 7.37 -14.30
N PRO A 101 -9.21 7.71 -14.27
CA PRO A 101 -9.65 9.10 -14.39
C PRO A 101 -9.08 9.95 -13.25
N ALA A 102 -8.97 11.26 -13.49
CA ALA A 102 -8.47 12.18 -12.47
C ALA A 102 -9.29 12.05 -11.17
N LEU A 103 -8.59 11.87 -10.06
CA LEU A 103 -9.19 11.73 -8.73
C LEU A 103 -9.99 12.99 -8.38
N GLN A 104 -11.26 12.79 -8.05
CA GLN A 104 -12.10 13.85 -7.50
C GLN A 104 -11.82 13.97 -6.00
N LEU A 105 -10.96 14.92 -5.64
CA LEU A 105 -10.64 15.21 -4.23
C LEU A 105 -11.75 16.10 -3.63
N PRO A 106 -12.24 15.80 -2.42
CA PRO A 106 -13.21 16.66 -1.75
C PRO A 106 -12.55 17.99 -1.38
N LEU A 107 -12.97 19.08 -2.03
CA LEU A 107 -12.46 20.41 -1.71
C LEU A 107 -12.92 20.84 -0.30
N PRO A 108 -12.05 21.49 0.50
CA PRO A 108 -12.42 22.02 1.80
C PRO A 108 -13.65 22.94 1.77
N ASP A 109 -13.86 23.65 0.67
CA ASP A 109 -14.97 24.59 0.48
C ASP A 109 -16.35 23.92 0.38
N HIS A 110 -16.39 22.61 0.14
CA HIS A 110 -17.64 21.84 0.08
C HIS A 110 -18.16 21.48 1.48
N PHE A 111 -17.34 21.64 2.52
CA PHE A 111 -17.77 21.44 3.90
C PHE A 111 -18.35 22.74 4.44
N GLN A 112 -19.44 22.62 5.22
CA GLN A 112 -20.06 23.75 5.92
C GLN A 112 -19.72 23.66 7.42
N PRO A 113 -18.49 24.02 7.84
CA PRO A 113 -18.12 23.94 9.24
C PRO A 113 -18.89 24.98 10.06
N THR A 114 -19.56 24.52 11.12
CA THR A 114 -20.17 25.44 12.09
C THR A 114 -19.13 25.80 13.15
N GLY A 115 -18.86 27.09 13.33
CA GLY A 115 -17.93 27.57 14.35
C GLY A 115 -18.43 27.27 15.76
N ARG A 116 -17.58 26.67 16.61
CA ARG A 116 -17.89 26.48 18.03
C ARG A 116 -17.79 27.82 18.75
N SER A 117 -18.83 28.21 19.47
CA SER A 117 -18.83 29.41 20.31
C SER A 117 -17.76 29.35 21.40
N LEU A 118 -17.42 30.49 22.00
CA LEU A 118 -16.53 30.52 23.17
C LEU A 118 -17.19 29.78 24.35
N PRO A 119 -16.43 29.00 25.14
CA PRO A 119 -16.95 28.40 26.36
C PRO A 119 -17.49 29.47 27.33
N LEU A 120 -18.57 29.15 28.03
CA LEU A 120 -19.12 30.00 29.08
C LEU A 120 -18.04 30.32 30.13
N GLY A 121 -17.87 31.59 30.48
CA GLY A 121 -16.91 32.05 31.48
C GLY A 121 -15.55 32.50 30.95
N LEU A 122 -15.26 32.32 29.65
CA LEU A 122 -14.07 32.89 29.03
C LEU A 122 -14.38 34.26 28.42
N LEU A 123 -13.77 35.30 28.99
CA LEU A 123 -13.81 36.65 28.44
C LEU A 123 -12.66 36.85 27.46
N ARG A 124 -12.92 37.58 26.38
CA ARG A 124 -11.86 37.99 25.44
C ARG A 124 -10.89 38.92 26.16
N ARG A 125 -9.60 38.80 25.82
CA ARG A 125 -8.51 39.55 26.47
C ARG A 125 -8.72 41.07 26.52
N GLU A 126 -9.38 41.64 25.51
CA GLU A 126 -9.72 43.07 25.48
C GLU A 126 -10.65 43.48 26.63
N TYR A 127 -11.67 42.67 26.95
CA TYR A 127 -12.57 42.93 28.07
C TYR A 127 -11.88 42.73 29.42
N ILE A 128 -10.98 41.74 29.53
CA ILE A 128 -10.20 41.50 30.76
C ILE A 128 -9.35 42.74 31.09
N ILE A 129 -8.65 43.30 30.09
CA ILE A 129 -7.82 44.51 30.27
C ILE A 129 -8.69 45.71 30.67
N LEU A 130 -9.85 45.90 30.05
CA LEU A 130 -10.77 46.98 30.41
C LEU A 130 -11.28 46.86 31.86
N ILE A 131 -11.61 45.64 32.30
CA ILE A 131 -12.04 45.36 33.68
C ILE A 131 -10.90 45.62 34.66
N GLU A 132 -9.66 45.19 34.37
CA GLU A 132 -8.49 45.49 35.20
C GLU A 132 -8.23 47.00 35.33
N ILE A 133 -8.33 47.74 34.22
CA ILE A 133 -8.17 49.21 34.22
C ILE A 133 -9.28 49.88 35.04
N ALA A 134 -10.54 49.45 34.87
CA ALA A 134 -11.66 50.00 35.62
C ALA A 134 -11.54 49.73 37.13
N LEU A 135 -11.18 48.50 37.53
CA LEU A 135 -11.03 48.12 38.94
C LEU A 135 -9.82 48.80 39.60
N SER A 136 -8.71 48.96 38.87
CA SER A 136 -7.55 49.69 39.38
C SER A 136 -7.82 51.19 39.54
N ALA A 137 -8.50 51.82 38.57
CA ALA A 137 -8.93 53.22 38.68
C ALA A 137 -9.90 53.45 39.84
N LEU A 138 -10.86 52.54 40.05
CA LEU A 138 -11.78 52.58 41.19
C LEU A 138 -11.02 52.49 42.53
N SER A 139 -10.04 51.57 42.61
CA SER A 139 -9.18 51.41 43.80
C SER A 139 -8.39 52.68 44.13
N LEU A 140 -7.83 53.34 43.11
CA LEU A 140 -7.14 54.64 43.21
C LEU A 140 -8.08 55.79 43.62
N LEU A 141 -9.33 55.80 43.12
CA LEU A 141 -10.33 56.79 43.50
C LEU A 141 -10.72 56.65 44.98
N PHE A 142 -10.97 55.43 45.45
CA PHE A 142 -11.28 55.15 46.86
C PHE A 142 -10.13 55.51 47.79
N CYS A 143 -8.88 55.40 47.33
CA CYS A 143 -7.69 55.83 48.04
C CYS A 143 -7.70 57.35 48.30
N GLY A 144 -8.04 58.16 47.31
CA GLY A 144 -8.11 59.62 47.44
C GLY A 144 -9.23 60.14 48.35
N LEU A 145 -10.17 59.27 48.73
CA LEU A 145 -11.30 59.60 49.61
C LEU A 145 -11.05 59.25 51.09
N GLN A 146 -9.94 58.58 51.42
CA GLN A 146 -9.61 58.22 52.80
C GLN A 146 -8.81 59.33 53.50
N ALA A 147 -9.29 59.80 54.66
CA ALA A 147 -8.66 60.86 55.46
C ALA A 147 -7.49 60.38 56.34
N GLU A 148 -7.32 59.06 56.49
CA GLU A 148 -6.27 58.42 57.31
C GLU A 148 -5.38 57.52 56.42
N PRO A 149 -4.04 57.52 56.58
CA PRO A 149 -3.09 56.98 55.59
C PRO A 149 -2.91 55.45 55.67
N SER A 150 -4.01 54.69 55.66
CA SER A 150 -3.99 53.22 55.80
C SER A 150 -3.88 52.51 54.44
N TYR A 151 -2.80 52.72 53.70
CA TYR A 151 -2.58 52.17 52.35
C TYR A 151 -2.29 50.65 52.28
N ILE A 152 -2.25 49.96 53.43
CA ILE A 152 -1.87 48.53 53.53
C ILE A 152 -2.86 47.61 52.80
N ILE A 153 -4.14 48.00 52.70
CA ILE A 153 -5.21 47.16 52.10
C ILE A 153 -5.26 47.29 50.56
N LEU A 154 -4.70 48.35 49.98
CA LEU A 154 -4.73 48.57 48.53
C LEU A 154 -3.82 47.61 47.75
N ILE A 155 -2.65 47.31 48.33
CA ILE A 155 -1.66 46.42 47.72
C ILE A 155 -2.24 45.01 47.46
N PRO A 156 -2.87 44.31 48.45
CA PRO A 156 -3.45 43.00 48.20
C PRO A 156 -4.66 43.06 47.26
N VAL A 157 -5.45 44.14 47.25
CA VAL A 157 -6.58 44.30 46.33
C VAL A 157 -6.11 44.43 44.88
N LEU A 158 -5.14 45.30 44.61
CA LEU A 158 -4.56 45.45 43.28
C LEU A 158 -3.85 44.17 42.82
N ALA A 159 -3.14 43.49 43.72
CA ALA A 159 -2.53 42.20 43.44
C ALA A 159 -3.58 41.14 43.08
N ALA A 160 -4.70 41.07 43.80
CA ALA A 160 -5.79 40.13 43.52
C ALA A 160 -6.43 40.40 42.14
N ILE A 161 -6.68 41.67 41.79
CA ILE A 161 -7.22 42.06 40.47
C ILE A 161 -6.30 41.58 39.35
N TRP A 162 -4.98 41.81 39.49
CA TRP A 162 -3.99 41.42 38.50
C TRP A 162 -3.83 39.90 38.39
N ILE A 163 -3.90 39.17 39.52
CA ILE A 163 -3.84 37.71 39.53
C ILE A 163 -5.04 37.11 38.77
N ILE A 164 -6.26 37.60 39.04
CA ILE A 164 -7.50 37.12 38.41
C ILE A 164 -7.49 37.39 36.90
N GLY A 165 -7.10 38.60 36.47
CA GLY A 165 -6.99 38.90 35.05
C GLY A 165 -5.87 38.12 34.35
N SER A 166 -4.76 37.83 35.04
CA SER A 166 -3.71 36.96 34.48
C SER A 166 -4.18 35.51 34.28
N LEU A 167 -4.95 34.96 35.23
CA LEU A 167 -5.48 33.59 35.16
C LEU A 167 -6.50 33.43 34.04
N THR A 168 -7.44 34.38 33.94
CA THR A 168 -8.45 34.41 32.87
C THR A 168 -7.82 34.62 31.49
N SER A 169 -6.78 35.46 31.38
CA SER A 169 -5.99 35.65 30.16
C SER A 169 -5.22 34.38 29.75
N LYS A 170 -4.65 33.64 30.71
CA LYS A 170 -4.01 32.34 30.45
C LYS A 170 -5.01 31.32 29.91
N ALA A 171 -6.20 31.24 30.52
CA ALA A 171 -7.26 30.33 30.06
C ALA A 171 -7.73 30.68 28.63
N TYR A 172 -7.89 31.97 28.32
CA TYR A 172 -8.22 32.43 26.96
C TYR A 172 -7.12 32.09 25.93
N LYS A 173 -5.84 32.27 26.29
CA LYS A 173 -4.71 31.89 25.43
C LYS A 173 -4.65 30.38 25.20
N ALA A 174 -4.91 29.58 26.24
CA ALA A 174 -4.96 28.13 26.14
C ALA A 174 -6.08 27.67 25.18
N GLU A 175 -7.27 28.28 25.26
CA GLU A 175 -8.38 28.00 24.34
C GLU A 175 -8.02 28.33 22.87
N ILE A 176 -7.37 29.48 22.62
CA ILE A 176 -6.88 29.82 21.26
C ILE A 176 -5.87 28.79 20.77
N GLN A 177 -4.92 28.43 21.62
CA GLN A 177 -3.88 27.47 21.27
C GLN A 177 -4.50 26.12 20.94
N GLN A 178 -5.44 25.64 21.74
CA GLN A 178 -6.16 24.39 21.51
C GLN A 178 -6.92 24.41 20.17
N ARG A 179 -7.61 25.51 19.83
CA ARG A 179 -8.31 25.66 18.54
C ARG A 179 -7.33 25.66 17.37
N ARG A 180 -6.16 26.30 17.53
CA ARG A 180 -5.11 26.33 16.51
C ARG A 180 -4.48 24.96 16.29
N GLU A 181 -4.20 24.23 17.36
CA GLU A 181 -3.69 22.86 17.29
C GLU A 181 -4.70 21.92 16.64
N ALA A 182 -5.99 22.03 16.98
CA ALA A 182 -7.06 21.26 16.35
C ALA A 182 -7.16 21.55 14.84
N PHE A 183 -7.08 22.82 14.43
CA PHE A 183 -7.06 23.21 13.02
C PHE A 183 -5.82 22.66 12.30
N ASN A 184 -4.63 22.82 12.89
CA ASN A 184 -3.39 22.34 12.29
C ASN A 184 -3.39 20.81 12.14
N ARG A 185 -3.93 20.08 13.12
CA ARG A 185 -4.10 18.63 13.05
C ARG A 185 -5.03 18.24 11.91
N ALA A 186 -6.22 18.84 11.84
CA ALA A 186 -7.18 18.57 10.77
C ALA A 186 -6.60 18.86 9.38
N LYS A 187 -5.81 19.95 9.25
CA LYS A 187 -5.11 20.28 8.02
C LYS A 187 -4.06 19.23 7.66
N MET A 188 -3.21 18.82 8.62
CA MET A 188 -2.22 17.78 8.39
C MET A 188 -2.87 16.45 7.98
N ASP A 189 -3.95 16.05 8.65
CA ASP A 189 -4.67 14.82 8.35
C ASP A 189 -5.26 14.86 6.93
N TYR A 190 -5.86 15.98 6.53
CA TYR A 190 -6.33 16.20 5.17
C TYR A 190 -5.21 16.12 4.14
N ASP A 191 -4.13 16.88 4.34
CA ASP A 191 -2.99 16.91 3.41
C ASP A 191 -2.35 15.51 3.28
N HIS A 192 -2.27 14.77 4.38
CA HIS A 192 -1.78 13.39 4.41
C HIS A 192 -2.69 12.46 3.60
N LEU A 193 -4.00 12.48 3.83
CA LEU A 193 -4.96 11.65 3.09
C LEU A 193 -4.95 11.95 1.59
N VAL A 194 -4.90 13.23 1.21
CA VAL A 194 -4.78 13.64 -0.19
C VAL A 194 -3.51 13.06 -0.82
N SER A 195 -2.38 13.16 -0.13
CA SER A 195 -1.11 12.61 -0.64
C SER A 195 -1.16 11.09 -0.82
N GLN A 196 -1.78 10.35 0.12
CA GLN A 196 -1.93 8.90 0.04
C GLN A 196 -2.81 8.49 -1.13
N ILE A 197 -3.94 9.18 -1.32
CA ILE A 197 -4.87 8.93 -2.42
C ILE A 197 -4.18 9.18 -3.77
N GLN A 198 -3.42 10.27 -3.88
CA GLN A 198 -2.65 10.58 -5.09
C GLN A 198 -1.55 9.54 -5.38
N GLN A 199 -0.85 9.04 -4.36
CA GLN A 199 0.16 8.00 -4.54
C GLN A 199 -0.44 6.65 -4.96
N LEU A 200 -1.59 6.28 -4.40
CA LEU A 200 -2.20 4.97 -4.66
C LEU A 200 -3.05 4.93 -5.93
N GLY A 201 -3.83 5.98 -6.17
CA GLY A 201 -4.82 6.07 -7.24
C GLY A 201 -4.56 7.17 -8.27
N GLY A 202 -3.53 7.99 -8.09
CA GLY A 202 -3.17 9.04 -9.05
C GLY A 202 -2.47 8.49 -10.28
N LEU A 203 -2.42 9.33 -11.32
CA LEU A 203 -1.78 9.04 -12.59
C LEU A 203 -0.31 8.64 -12.41
N GLU A 204 0.43 9.34 -11.55
CA GLU A 204 1.83 9.03 -11.27
C GLU A 204 2.02 7.66 -10.61
N GLY A 205 1.16 7.31 -9.65
CA GLY A 205 1.16 5.99 -9.01
C GLY A 205 0.86 4.86 -10.00
N PHE A 206 -0.07 5.10 -10.92
CA PHE A 206 -0.38 4.18 -12.01
C PHE A 206 0.82 4.00 -12.96
N ILE A 207 1.43 5.09 -13.42
CA ILE A 207 2.61 5.06 -14.31
C ILE A 207 3.77 4.33 -13.63
N ALA A 208 4.04 4.61 -12.35
CA ALA A 208 5.12 3.98 -11.60
C ALA A 208 4.91 2.47 -11.43
N LYS A 209 3.66 2.02 -11.16
CA LYS A 209 3.34 0.59 -11.09
C LYS A 209 3.48 -0.08 -12.45
N ARG A 210 3.03 0.57 -13.54
CA ARG A 210 3.18 0.03 -14.89
C ARG A 210 4.65 -0.14 -15.27
N ALA A 211 5.48 0.87 -15.01
CA ALA A 211 6.93 0.81 -15.26
C ALA A 211 7.65 -0.28 -14.45
N ARG A 212 7.13 -0.67 -13.28
CA ARG A 212 7.66 -1.82 -12.51
C ARG A 212 7.29 -3.17 -13.11
N LEU A 213 6.13 -3.27 -13.76
CA LEU A 213 5.68 -4.49 -14.43
C LEU A 213 6.37 -4.71 -15.79
N GLU A 214 6.88 -3.64 -16.41
CA GLU A 214 7.66 -3.69 -17.65
C GLU A 214 9.13 -4.15 -17.44
N LYS A 215 9.61 -4.23 -16.19
CA LYS A 215 10.98 -4.68 -15.83
C LYS A 215 11.00 -6.13 -15.39
#